data_AF-A0A532C7L0-F1
#
_entry.id   AF-A0A532C7L0-F1
#
_cell.length_a   1.000
_cell.length_b   1.000
_cell.length_c   1.000
_cell.angle_alpha   90.00
_cell.angle_beta   90.00
_cell.angle_gamma   90.00
#
_symmetry.space_group_name_H-M   'P 1'
#
loop_
_entity.id
_entity.type
_entity.pdbx_description
1 polymer ?
#
loop_
_entity_poly.entity_id
_entity_poly.type
_entity_poly.pdbx_seq_one_letter_code
_entity_poly.pdbx_strand_id
1 'polypeptide(L)'
;MRAMKSILRKPDAEETALIGRLEQLSQEAASYCRTKAAELHISLKLVEVYGAMHRRQLTFVYTAEDRIDFRELVRDLARRFGGRIEMRQVGVREEARRLGGIDTCGLVLCCASFLTDMKPISAKQAKKLNLTIDDPRLLGVCGRLKCCLMFEMMDAEGKIAPQAHQLITPTRPDSPSSPTLPS
;
A
#
# COMPACT_ATOMS: atom_id res chain seq x y z
N MET A 1 7.61 0.48 12.13
CA MET A 1 6.36 1.06 12.69
C MET A 1 6.00 2.28 11.87
N ARG A 2 4.77 2.34 11.33
CA ARG A 2 4.23 3.55 10.70
C ARG A 2 4.25 4.65 11.76
N ALA A 3 5.06 5.69 11.61
CA ALA A 3 5.06 6.81 12.54
C ALA A 3 3.68 7.48 12.48
N MET A 4 2.82 7.13 13.43
CA MET A 4 1.49 7.71 13.53
C MET A 4 1.67 9.16 13.95
N LYS A 5 1.25 10.08 13.09
CA LYS A 5 1.16 11.49 13.49
C LYS A 5 0.17 11.57 14.65
N SER A 6 0.45 12.48 15.60
CA SER A 6 -0.44 12.72 16.72
C SER A 6 -1.84 13.07 16.21
N ILE A 7 -2.86 12.39 16.76
CA ILE A 7 -4.25 12.75 16.52
C ILE A 7 -4.51 14.02 17.34
N LEU A 8 -4.76 15.13 16.65
CA LEU A 8 -4.98 16.43 17.30
C LEU A 8 -6.40 16.55 17.83
N ARG A 9 -7.40 16.40 16.94
CA ARG A 9 -8.84 16.45 17.26
C ARG A 9 -9.66 15.77 16.16
N LYS A 10 -10.96 15.57 16.42
CA LYS A 10 -11.93 15.20 15.37
C LYS A 10 -12.14 16.38 14.40
N PRO A 11 -12.44 16.13 13.11
CA PRO A 11 -12.72 17.20 12.16
C PRO A 11 -13.96 17.99 12.57
N ASP A 12 -13.94 19.30 12.32
CA ASP A 12 -15.10 20.16 12.50
C ASP A 12 -16.06 20.02 11.30
N ALA A 13 -17.26 20.61 11.38
CA ALA A 13 -18.26 20.50 10.32
C ALA A 13 -17.75 21.05 8.96
N GLU A 14 -17.02 22.16 9.00
CA GLU A 14 -16.42 22.76 7.80
C GLU A 14 -15.34 21.87 7.16
N GLU A 15 -14.49 21.25 7.99
CA GLU A 15 -13.45 20.33 7.53
C GLU A 15 -14.07 19.06 6.95
N THR A 16 -15.13 18.56 7.57
CA THR A 16 -15.88 17.39 7.06
C THR A 16 -16.48 17.69 5.68
N ALA A 17 -17.08 18.87 5.51
CA ALA A 17 -17.60 19.32 4.22
C ALA A 17 -16.47 19.53 3.19
N LEU A 18 -15.29 20.01 3.61
CA LEU A 18 -14.13 20.12 2.74
C LEU A 18 -13.63 18.74 2.27
N ILE A 19 -13.52 17.76 3.17
CA ILE A 19 -13.12 16.39 2.85
C ILE A 19 -14.05 15.81 1.78
N GLY A 20 -15.37 15.89 1.99
CA GLY A 20 -16.34 15.39 1.02
C GLY A 20 -16.23 16.06 -0.36
N ARG A 21 -16.01 17.38 -0.39
CA ARG A 21 -15.77 18.11 -1.66
C ARG A 21 -14.48 17.66 -2.36
N LEU A 22 -13.41 17.42 -1.60
CA LEU A 22 -12.13 16.95 -2.15
C LEU A 22 -12.22 15.52 -2.68
N GLU A 23 -13.00 14.65 -2.03
CA GLU A 23 -13.27 13.29 -2.50
C GLU A 23 -14.09 13.27 -3.79
N GLN A 24 -15.13 14.11 -3.89
CA GLN A 24 -15.89 14.25 -5.14
C GLN A 24 -15.00 14.78 -6.27
N LEU A 25 -14.23 15.84 -5.99
CA LEU A 25 -13.29 16.40 -6.95
C LEU A 25 -12.24 15.38 -7.40
N SER A 26 -11.73 14.54 -6.49
CA SER A 26 -10.73 13.54 -6.83
C SER A 26 -11.29 12.41 -7.69
N GLN A 27 -12.54 11.98 -7.43
CA GLN A 27 -13.23 11.00 -8.26
C GLN A 27 -13.48 11.53 -9.67
N GLU A 28 -13.95 12.78 -9.80
CA GLU A 28 -14.14 13.43 -11.11
C GLU A 28 -12.80 13.62 -11.84
N ALA A 29 -11.76 14.05 -11.13
CA ALA A 29 -10.43 14.20 -11.69
C ALA A 29 -9.85 12.86 -12.17
N ALA A 30 -10.09 11.78 -11.43
CA ALA A 30 -9.65 10.45 -11.82
C ALA A 30 -10.35 9.95 -13.09
N SER A 31 -11.67 10.11 -13.20
CA SER A 31 -12.42 9.68 -14.39
C SER A 31 -12.01 10.49 -15.62
N TYR A 32 -11.93 11.81 -15.50
CA TYR A 32 -11.51 12.67 -16.59
C TYR A 32 -10.07 12.41 -17.05
N CYS A 33 -9.14 12.20 -16.11
CA CYS A 33 -7.75 11.87 -16.42
C CYS A 33 -7.65 10.57 -17.22
N ARG A 34 -8.41 9.53 -16.87
CA ARG A 34 -8.43 8.26 -17.62
C ARG A 34 -8.92 8.45 -19.05
N THR A 35 -10.02 9.19 -19.24
CA THR A 35 -10.56 9.48 -20.58
C THR A 35 -9.55 10.26 -21.41
N LYS A 36 -8.98 11.35 -20.86
CA LYS A 36 -8.03 12.19 -21.59
C LYS A 36 -6.72 11.46 -21.89
N ALA A 37 -6.23 10.63 -20.97
CA ALA A 37 -5.04 9.81 -21.21
C ALA A 37 -5.28 8.81 -22.36
N ALA A 38 -6.47 8.22 -22.46
CA ALA A 38 -6.84 7.34 -23.56
C ALA A 38 -6.90 8.09 -24.91
N GLU A 39 -7.49 9.29 -24.94
CA GLU A 39 -7.52 10.15 -26.14
C GLU A 39 -6.12 10.56 -26.62
N LEU A 40 -5.21 10.83 -25.69
CA LEU A 40 -3.81 11.22 -25.99
C LEU A 40 -2.89 10.01 -26.23
N HIS A 41 -3.44 8.79 -26.25
CA HIS A 41 -2.69 7.54 -26.38
C HIS A 41 -1.53 7.40 -25.38
N ILE A 42 -1.73 7.89 -24.16
CA ILE A 42 -0.76 7.81 -23.09
C ILE A 42 -0.94 6.49 -22.33
N SER A 43 0.08 5.63 -22.37
CA SER A 43 0.10 4.38 -21.60
C SER A 43 0.44 4.65 -20.13
N LEU A 44 -0.59 4.92 -19.31
CA LEU A 44 -0.44 5.07 -17.86
C LEU A 44 -1.50 4.25 -17.12
N LYS A 45 -1.13 3.73 -15.94
CA LYS A 45 -2.07 3.13 -15.00
C LYS A 45 -2.28 4.06 -13.81
N LEU A 46 -3.47 4.67 -13.75
CA LEU A 46 -3.81 5.59 -12.66
C LEU A 46 -4.17 4.79 -11.39
N VAL A 47 -3.42 5.02 -10.31
CA VAL A 47 -3.58 4.31 -9.02
C VAL A 47 -4.58 5.04 -8.14
N GLU A 48 -4.35 6.33 -7.89
CA GLU A 48 -5.20 7.16 -7.04
C GLU A 48 -5.06 8.63 -7.39
N VAL A 49 -6.07 9.42 -7.03
CA VAL A 49 -6.05 10.88 -7.13
C VAL A 49 -6.52 11.44 -5.79
N TYR A 50 -5.86 12.45 -5.28
CA TYR A 50 -6.29 13.14 -4.06
C TYR A 50 -5.92 14.62 -4.09
N GLY A 51 -6.75 15.43 -3.45
CA GLY A 51 -6.51 16.86 -3.27
C GLY A 51 -5.81 17.18 -1.95
N ALA A 52 -5.01 18.25 -1.95
CA ALA A 52 -4.46 18.79 -0.71
C ALA A 52 -5.49 19.66 0.02
N MET A 53 -5.54 19.58 1.36
CA MET A 53 -6.48 20.37 2.16
C MET A 53 -6.08 21.84 2.28
N HIS A 54 -4.78 22.15 2.36
CA HIS A 54 -4.29 23.52 2.60
C HIS A 54 -3.98 24.32 1.33
N ARG A 55 -3.80 23.64 0.20
CA ARG A 55 -3.40 24.27 -1.06
C ARG A 55 -4.25 23.70 -2.18
N ARG A 56 -4.57 24.53 -3.17
CA ARG A 56 -5.31 24.11 -4.35
C ARG A 56 -4.40 23.29 -5.27
N GLN A 57 -4.19 22.04 -4.90
CA GLN A 57 -3.32 21.09 -5.59
C GLN A 57 -4.02 19.74 -5.68
N LEU A 58 -3.99 19.13 -6.88
CA LEU A 58 -4.39 17.75 -7.12
C LEU A 58 -3.15 16.92 -7.41
N THR A 59 -3.01 15.78 -6.73
CA THR A 59 -1.93 14.83 -6.94
C THR A 59 -2.48 13.57 -7.59
N PHE A 60 -1.93 13.23 -8.75
CA PHE A 60 -2.27 12.04 -9.52
C PHE A 60 -1.15 11.03 -9.37
N VAL A 61 -1.44 9.91 -8.73
CA VAL A 61 -0.49 8.82 -8.53
C VAL A 61 -0.70 7.79 -9.62
N TYR A 62 0.37 7.45 -10.33
CA TYR A 62 0.31 6.51 -11.45
C TYR A 62 1.51 5.57 -11.49
N THR A 63 1.34 4.46 -12.20
CA THR A 63 2.43 3.57 -12.61
C THR A 63 2.56 3.57 -14.13
N ALA A 64 3.80 3.44 -14.60
CA ALA A 64 4.17 3.46 -16.01
C ALA A 64 5.49 2.70 -16.17
N GLU A 65 5.62 1.95 -17.26
CA GLU A 65 6.86 1.25 -17.61
C GLU A 65 7.85 2.18 -18.31
N ASP A 66 7.34 2.99 -19.25
CA ASP A 66 8.13 3.92 -20.05
C ASP A 66 8.03 5.37 -19.57
N ARG A 67 8.93 6.21 -20.09
CA ARG A 67 8.84 7.66 -19.91
C ARG A 67 7.66 8.21 -20.70
N ILE A 68 6.82 8.97 -20.01
CA ILE A 68 5.62 9.57 -20.59
C ILE A 68 5.79 11.10 -20.64
N ASP A 69 5.38 11.70 -21.75
CA ASP A 69 5.22 13.16 -21.83
C ASP A 69 3.81 13.55 -21.36
N PHE A 70 3.74 14.27 -20.24
CA PHE A 70 2.48 14.71 -19.64
C PHE A 70 2.10 16.14 -20.01
N ARG A 71 2.87 16.86 -20.84
CA ARG A 71 2.66 18.30 -21.06
C ARG A 71 1.25 18.65 -21.48
N GLU A 72 0.68 17.90 -22.42
CA GLU A 72 -0.68 18.13 -22.91
C GLU A 72 -1.74 17.76 -21.86
N LEU A 73 -1.61 16.56 -21.25
CA LEU A 73 -2.51 16.09 -20.21
C LEU A 73 -2.55 17.05 -19.01
N VAL A 74 -1.41 17.52 -18.53
CA VAL A 74 -1.30 18.45 -17.41
C VAL A 74 -1.94 19.80 -17.75
N ARG A 75 -1.78 20.29 -18.98
CA ARG A 75 -2.43 21.54 -19.41
C ARG A 75 -3.95 21.41 -19.38
N ASP A 76 -4.49 20.30 -19.85
CA ASP A 76 -5.94 20.09 -19.85
C ASP A 76 -6.51 19.85 -18.44
N LEU A 77 -5.80 19.09 -17.61
CA LEU A 77 -6.18 18.93 -16.19
C LEU A 77 -6.16 20.27 -15.45
N ALA A 78 -5.12 21.08 -15.67
CA ALA A 78 -5.02 22.40 -15.05
C ALA A 78 -6.11 23.36 -15.54
N ARG A 79 -6.50 23.30 -16.82
CA ARG A 79 -7.63 24.09 -17.35
C ARG A 79 -8.96 23.69 -16.73
N ARG A 80 -9.21 22.38 -16.58
CA ARG A 80 -10.50 21.87 -16.07
C ARG A 80 -10.66 22.09 -14.55
N PHE A 81 -9.67 21.70 -13.76
CA PHE A 81 -9.80 21.69 -12.29
C PHE A 81 -9.20 22.94 -11.63
N GLY A 82 -8.29 23.63 -12.33
CA GLY A 82 -7.54 24.74 -11.78
C GLY A 82 -6.56 24.31 -10.68
N GLY A 83 -5.68 25.24 -10.30
CA GLY A 83 -4.66 24.98 -9.29
C GLY A 83 -3.48 24.16 -9.82
N ARG A 84 -2.66 23.66 -8.89
CA ARG A 84 -1.42 22.93 -9.21
C ARG A 84 -1.72 21.46 -9.45
N ILE A 85 -1.31 20.94 -10.60
CA ILE A 85 -1.36 19.51 -10.90
C ILE A 85 0.02 18.90 -10.60
N GLU A 86 0.03 17.85 -9.78
CA GLU A 86 1.24 17.08 -9.47
C GLU A 86 1.07 15.65 -9.97
N MET A 87 1.95 15.23 -10.88
CA MET A 87 2.01 13.86 -11.39
C MET A 87 3.07 13.09 -10.60
N ARG A 88 2.68 12.05 -9.87
CA ARG A 88 3.58 11.23 -9.04
C ARG A 88 3.65 9.81 -9.56
N GLN A 89 4.81 9.43 -10.10
CA GLN A 89 5.08 8.04 -10.44
C GLN A 89 5.39 7.23 -9.18
N VAL A 90 4.81 6.04 -9.08
CA VAL A 90 5.14 5.06 -8.03
C VAL A 90 5.55 3.73 -8.66
N GLY A 91 6.34 2.94 -7.94
CA GLY A 91 6.71 1.60 -8.37
C GLY A 91 5.61 0.58 -8.09
N VAL A 92 5.68 -0.59 -8.74
CA VAL A 92 4.71 -1.69 -8.60
C VAL A 92 4.45 -2.13 -7.14
N ARG A 93 5.47 -2.07 -6.27
CA ARG A 93 5.30 -2.38 -4.84
C ARG A 93 4.53 -1.29 -4.10
N GLU A 94 4.78 -0.03 -4.42
CA GLU A 94 4.08 1.08 -3.78
C GLU A 94 2.63 1.18 -4.28
N GLU A 95 2.38 0.82 -5.54
CA GLU A 95 1.03 0.59 -6.07
C GLU A 95 0.30 -0.49 -5.25
N ALA A 96 0.88 -1.69 -5.12
CA ALA A 96 0.29 -2.76 -4.30
C ALA A 96 0.09 -2.33 -2.84
N ARG A 97 1.02 -1.55 -2.28
CA ARG A 97 0.91 -1.00 -0.92
C ARG A 97 -0.30 -0.06 -0.78
N ARG A 98 -0.53 0.81 -1.77
CA ARG A 98 -1.62 1.80 -1.74
C ARG A 98 -2.98 1.16 -1.92
N LEU A 99 -3.08 0.22 -2.87
CA LEU A 99 -4.29 -0.57 -3.09
C LEU A 99 -4.58 -1.51 -1.92
N GLY A 100 -3.54 -2.02 -1.26
CA GLY A 100 -3.67 -3.02 -0.21
C GLY A 100 -4.07 -4.39 -0.77
N GLY A 101 -4.61 -5.24 0.10
CA GLY A 101 -5.10 -6.58 -0.27
C GLY A 101 -4.44 -7.71 0.50
N ILE A 102 -4.62 -8.93 0.00
CA ILE A 102 -4.14 -10.19 0.58
C ILE A 102 -3.05 -10.76 -0.32
N ASP A 103 -1.94 -11.20 0.26
CA ASP A 103 -0.84 -11.84 -0.48
C ASP A 103 -1.08 -13.34 -0.66
N THR A 104 -0.23 -14.01 -1.43
CA THR A 104 -0.30 -15.47 -1.65
C THR A 104 -0.19 -16.30 -0.37
N CYS A 105 0.24 -15.72 0.76
CA CYS A 105 0.25 -16.36 2.08
C CYS A 105 -1.09 -16.28 2.84
N GLY A 106 -2.13 -15.66 2.26
CA GLY A 106 -3.44 -15.50 2.92
C GLY A 106 -3.50 -14.37 3.95
N LEU A 107 -2.41 -13.61 4.12
CA LEU A 107 -2.35 -12.46 5.03
C LEU A 107 -2.38 -11.13 4.27
N VAL A 108 -2.73 -10.05 4.97
CA VAL A 108 -2.64 -8.68 4.42
C VAL A 108 -1.21 -8.38 3.99
N LEU A 109 -1.04 -7.65 2.89
CA LEU A 109 0.28 -7.27 2.37
C LEU A 109 1.15 -6.66 3.48
N CYS A 110 2.31 -7.24 3.75
CA CYS A 110 3.16 -6.76 4.85
C CYS A 110 3.57 -5.29 4.63
N CYS A 111 3.80 -4.87 3.37
CA CYS A 111 4.13 -3.50 3.01
C CYS A 111 2.98 -2.50 3.24
N ALA A 112 1.72 -2.95 3.20
CA ALA A 112 0.54 -2.14 3.50
C ALA A 112 0.20 -2.13 5.00
N SER A 113 0.67 -3.15 5.74
CA SER A 113 0.40 -3.32 7.16
C SER A 113 1.50 -2.69 8.03
N PHE A 114 2.59 -3.42 8.30
CA PHE A 114 3.58 -3.05 9.32
C PHE A 114 4.96 -2.68 8.75
N LEU A 115 5.29 -3.17 7.54
CA LEU A 115 6.56 -2.97 6.86
C LEU A 115 6.51 -1.76 5.91
N THR A 116 6.27 -0.58 6.47
CA THR A 116 6.02 0.64 5.68
C THR A 116 7.28 1.27 5.07
N ASP A 117 8.44 1.04 5.68
CA ASP A 117 9.73 1.58 5.22
C ASP A 117 10.72 0.43 5.03
N MET A 118 10.82 -0.04 3.79
CA MET A 118 11.54 -1.27 3.44
C MET A 118 12.42 -1.05 2.25
N LYS A 119 13.68 -1.48 2.39
CA LYS A 119 14.56 -1.63 1.24
C LYS A 119 14.12 -2.86 0.43
N PRO A 120 14.09 -2.78 -0.90
CA PRO A 120 13.81 -3.94 -1.73
C PRO A 120 14.86 -5.02 -1.49
N ILE A 121 14.40 -6.26 -1.38
CA ILE A 121 15.28 -7.42 -1.22
C ILE A 121 15.85 -7.77 -2.59
N SER A 122 17.17 -7.83 -2.66
CA SER A 122 17.86 -8.18 -3.89
C SER A 122 17.92 -9.70 -4.09
N ALA A 123 17.98 -10.13 -5.35
CA ALA A 123 18.16 -11.54 -5.69
C ALA A 123 19.41 -12.16 -5.02
N LYS A 124 20.50 -11.39 -4.89
CA LYS A 124 21.73 -11.82 -4.21
C LYS A 124 21.47 -12.17 -2.74
N GLN A 125 20.65 -11.38 -2.07
CA GLN A 125 20.30 -11.59 -0.68
C GLN A 125 19.43 -12.84 -0.49
N ALA A 126 18.47 -13.08 -1.39
CA ALA A 126 17.66 -14.31 -1.35
C ALA A 126 18.52 -15.58 -1.54
N LYS A 127 19.52 -15.55 -2.43
CA LYS A 127 20.45 -16.67 -2.63
C LYS A 127 21.25 -17.02 -1.38
N LYS A 128 21.59 -16.03 -0.54
CA LYS A 128 22.33 -16.26 0.73
C LYS A 128 21.52 -17.10 1.72
N LEU A 129 20.19 -17.07 1.63
CA LEU A 129 19.29 -17.91 2.42
C LEU A 129 19.05 -19.29 1.80
N ASN A 130 19.81 -19.67 0.76
CA ASN A 130 19.62 -20.90 -0.03
C ASN A 130 18.21 -21.02 -0.62
N LEU A 131 17.55 -19.88 -0.88
CA LEU A 131 16.22 -19.85 -1.50
C LEU A 131 16.35 -19.85 -3.03
N THR A 132 15.54 -20.69 -3.69
CA THR A 132 15.41 -20.71 -5.15
C THR A 132 14.58 -19.51 -5.59
N ILE A 133 15.20 -18.53 -6.26
CA ILE A 133 14.54 -17.25 -6.66
C ILE A 133 13.33 -17.49 -7.58
N ASP A 134 13.35 -18.56 -8.36
CA ASP A 134 12.30 -18.89 -9.33
C ASP A 134 11.05 -19.51 -8.67
N ASP A 135 11.04 -19.69 -7.35
CA ASP A 135 9.87 -20.17 -6.63
C ASP A 135 8.78 -19.09 -6.57
N PRO A 136 7.60 -19.30 -7.19
CA PRO A 136 6.52 -18.32 -7.19
C PRO A 136 6.01 -18.01 -5.77
N ARG A 137 6.24 -18.90 -4.80
CA ARG A 137 5.88 -18.67 -3.38
C ARG A 137 6.70 -17.55 -2.74
N LEU A 138 7.86 -17.20 -3.30
CA LEU A 138 8.70 -16.10 -2.83
C LEU A 138 8.29 -14.75 -3.42
N LEU A 139 7.44 -14.74 -4.45
CA LEU A 139 6.94 -13.52 -5.05
C LEU A 139 5.67 -13.06 -4.32
N GLY A 140 5.61 -11.77 -4.00
CA GLY A 140 4.37 -11.16 -3.56
C GLY A 140 3.49 -10.78 -4.76
N VAL A 141 2.24 -10.39 -4.50
CA VAL A 141 1.28 -9.92 -5.54
C VAL A 141 1.83 -8.80 -6.44
N CYS A 142 2.81 -8.03 -5.96
CA CYS A 142 3.48 -6.99 -6.74
C CYS A 142 4.53 -7.51 -7.75
N GLY A 143 4.69 -8.82 -7.90
CA GLY A 143 5.68 -9.45 -8.80
C GLY A 143 7.13 -9.31 -8.33
N ARG A 144 7.36 -8.87 -7.09
CA ARG A 144 8.69 -8.75 -6.47
C ARG A 144 8.81 -9.69 -5.28
N LEU A 145 10.05 -10.05 -4.92
CA LEU A 145 10.36 -10.86 -3.74
C LEU A 145 9.66 -10.34 -2.48
N LYS A 146 8.98 -11.20 -1.74
CA LYS A 146 8.23 -10.86 -0.53
C LYS A 146 9.06 -10.06 0.46
N CYS A 147 8.51 -8.94 0.93
CA CYS A 147 9.20 -8.04 1.86
C CYS A 147 9.46 -8.67 3.24
N CYS A 148 8.71 -9.69 3.65
CA CYS A 148 8.94 -10.42 4.90
C CYS A 148 10.24 -11.24 4.90
N LEU A 149 10.79 -11.60 3.73
CA LEU A 149 12.08 -12.31 3.64
C LEU A 149 13.24 -11.50 4.27
N MET A 150 13.06 -10.20 4.48
CA MET A 150 14.02 -9.38 5.20
C MET A 150 14.18 -9.82 6.66
N PHE A 151 13.11 -10.30 7.31
CA PHE A 151 13.19 -10.79 8.68
C PHE A 151 14.00 -12.07 8.75
N GLU A 152 13.73 -13.03 7.85
CA GLU A 152 14.51 -14.26 7.72
C GLU A 152 16.02 -13.96 7.57
N MET A 153 16.35 -12.91 6.83
CA MET A 153 17.74 -12.46 6.73
C MET A 153 18.29 -11.85 8.02
N MET A 154 17.51 -11.02 8.70
CA MET A 154 17.93 -10.39 9.95
C MET A 154 18.13 -11.43 11.05
N ASP A 155 17.27 -12.46 11.10
CA ASP A 155 17.38 -13.61 12.00
C ASP A 155 18.64 -14.42 11.68
N ALA A 156 18.87 -14.75 10.39
CA ALA A 156 20.07 -15.46 9.96
C ALA A 156 21.38 -14.69 10.23
N GLU A 157 21.32 -13.35 10.28
CA GLU A 157 22.47 -12.49 10.62
C GLU A 157 22.60 -12.22 12.13
N GLY A 158 21.73 -12.81 12.96
CA GLY A 158 21.74 -12.63 14.42
C GLY A 158 21.42 -11.21 14.88
N LYS A 159 20.79 -10.40 14.01
CA LYS A 159 20.46 -8.98 14.30
C LYS A 159 19.15 -8.82 15.06
N ILE A 160 18.36 -9.88 15.16
CA ILE A 160 17.15 -9.95 15.98
C ILE A 160 17.55 -10.75 17.23
N ALA A 161 17.70 -10.06 18.36
CA ALA A 161 17.82 -10.75 19.63
C ALA A 161 16.49 -11.47 19.90
N PRO A 162 16.49 -12.74 20.37
CA PRO A 162 15.27 -13.41 20.76
C PRO A 162 14.70 -12.68 21.98
N GLN A 163 13.77 -11.76 21.76
CA GLN A 163 12.99 -11.21 22.86
C GLN A 163 11.99 -12.29 23.27
N ALA A 164 12.34 -13.05 24.30
CA ALA A 164 11.43 -13.98 24.96
C ALA A 164 10.26 -13.20 25.56
N HIS A 165 9.24 -12.92 24.75
CA HIS A 165 7.96 -12.49 25.26
C HIS A 165 7.27 -13.73 25.78
N GLN A 166 6.85 -13.74 27.04
CA GLN A 166 5.92 -14.75 27.52
C GLN A 166 4.69 -14.70 26.62
N LEU A 167 4.52 -15.73 25.79
CA LEU A 167 3.31 -15.92 25.03
C LEU A 167 2.17 -16.05 26.04
N ILE A 168 1.12 -15.25 25.87
CA ILE A 168 -0.11 -15.45 26.63
C ILE A 168 -0.67 -16.78 26.12
N THR A 169 -0.49 -17.85 26.88
CA THR A 169 -1.12 -19.14 26.60
C THR A 169 -2.56 -19.05 27.13
N PRO A 170 -3.59 -18.92 26.28
CA PRO A 170 -4.96 -18.93 26.76
C PRO A 170 -5.22 -20.29 27.40
N THR A 171 -5.43 -20.32 28.72
CA THR A 171 -5.92 -21.50 29.40
C THR A 171 -7.35 -21.74 28.95
N ARG A 172 -7.58 -22.84 28.23
CA ARG A 172 -8.95 -23.31 27.97
C ARG A 172 -9.51 -23.76 29.32
N PRO A 173 -10.58 -23.15 29.86
CA PRO A 173 -11.23 -23.71 31.03
C PRO A 173 -11.75 -25.10 30.67
N ASP A 174 -11.53 -26.06 31.56
CA ASP A 174 -11.90 -27.47 31.37
C ASP A 174 -13.37 -27.57 30.94
N SER A 175 -13.62 -28.38 29.91
CA SER A 175 -14.98 -28.70 29.48
C SER A 175 -15.73 -29.37 30.64
N PRO A 176 -16.93 -28.92 31.01
CA PRO A 176 -17.75 -29.67 31.97
C PRO A 176 -18.02 -31.06 31.39
N SER A 177 -17.73 -32.07 32.19
CA SER A 177 -17.98 -33.48 31.92
C SER A 177 -19.38 -33.69 31.32
N SER A 178 -19.43 -34.39 30.19
CA SER A 178 -20.66 -34.82 29.53
C SER A 178 -21.58 -35.56 30.51
N PRO A 179 -22.90 -35.25 30.55
CA PRO A 179 -23.83 -36.03 31.36
C PRO A 179 -23.98 -37.43 30.76
N THR A 180 -23.70 -38.44 31.58
CA THR A 180 -24.02 -39.84 31.27
C THR A 180 -25.53 -40.01 31.13
N LEU A 181 -25.98 -40.42 29.95
CA LEU A 181 -27.36 -40.86 29.72
C LEU A 181 -27.60 -42.18 30.48
N PRO A 182 -28.68 -42.29 31.28
CA PRO A 182 -29.05 -43.57 31.89
C PRO A 182 -29.63 -44.52 30.82
N SER A 183 -29.22 -45.78 30.95
CA SER A 183 -29.66 -46.97 30.22
C SER A 183 -31.16 -47.25 30.35
#